data_AF-A0A379GE43-F1
#
_entry.id   AF-A0A379GE43-F1
#
_cell.length_a   1.000
_cell.length_b   1.000
_cell.length_c   1.000
_cell.angle_alpha   90.00
_cell.angle_beta   90.00
_cell.angle_gamma   90.00
#
_symmetry.space_group_name_H-M   'P 1'
#
loop_
_entity.id
_entity.type
_entity.pdbx_description
1 polymer ?
#
loop_
_entity_poly.entity_id
_entity_poly.type
_entity_poly.pdbx_seq_one_letter_code
_entity_poly.pdbx_strand_id
1 'polypeptide(L)'
;MGVDYAADYLLRFGFPNQNIDRTESLALGSPSFTPMQMARGFAVMANGGYLIEPYFIQRIENADGEVIFTAEPKVACPECTDIPVIYGDTTRSIALSDDYMENVAQSQQAQPAETAPDIELEQAPLAETVKESPYAPHVISTPLAFLMHDALRTNLVGEPGWSGTGWRALRDLKRQDIGGKTGTTNSSKDAWFSGYWC
;
A
#
# COMPACT_ATOMS: atom_id res chain seq x y z
N MET A 1 -13.14 -9.22 -2.38
CA MET A 1 -12.77 -8.20 -1.36
C MET A 1 -13.89 -7.18 -1.28
N GLY A 2 -14.30 -6.76 -0.07
CA GLY A 2 -15.36 -5.75 0.12
C GLY A 2 -14.82 -4.31 0.09
N VAL A 3 -15.68 -3.34 -0.23
CA VAL A 3 -15.32 -1.92 -0.34
C VAL A 3 -14.85 -1.35 1.01
N ASP A 4 -15.52 -1.69 2.11
CA ASP A 4 -15.12 -1.25 3.45
C ASP A 4 -13.74 -1.75 3.84
N TYR A 5 -13.49 -3.04 3.60
CA TYR A 5 -12.19 -3.63 3.85
C TYR A 5 -11.09 -2.92 3.04
N ALA A 6 -11.33 -2.65 1.75
CA ALA A 6 -10.36 -1.94 0.92
C ALA A 6 -10.10 -0.51 1.42
N ALA A 7 -11.16 0.22 1.79
CA ALA A 7 -11.05 1.56 2.36
C ALA A 7 -10.24 1.56 3.66
N ASP A 8 -10.52 0.64 4.58
CA ASP A 8 -9.79 0.50 5.85
C ASP A 8 -8.34 0.05 5.62
N TYR A 9 -8.09 -0.80 4.63
CA TYR A 9 -6.75 -1.24 4.28
C TYR A 9 -5.88 -0.08 3.76
N LEU A 10 -6.45 0.89 3.03
CA LEU A 10 -5.72 2.07 2.58
C LEU A 10 -5.24 2.95 3.74
N LEU A 11 -5.94 2.97 4.87
CA LEU A 11 -5.52 3.72 6.05
C LEU A 11 -4.17 3.24 6.58
N ARG A 12 -3.83 1.96 6.38
CA ARG A 12 -2.53 1.38 6.75
C ARG A 12 -1.35 2.08 6.07
N PHE A 13 -1.57 2.72 4.92
CA PHE A 13 -0.54 3.45 4.15
C PHE A 13 -0.44 4.93 4.53
N GLY A 14 -1.19 5.37 5.55
CA GLY A 14 -1.18 6.76 6.02
C GLY A 14 -2.04 7.71 5.16
N PHE A 15 -2.96 7.17 4.36
CA PHE A 15 -3.94 7.97 3.64
C PHE A 15 -5.05 8.46 4.59
N PRO A 16 -5.47 9.73 4.49
CA PRO A 16 -6.46 10.28 5.40
C PRO A 16 -7.86 9.72 5.07
N ASN A 17 -8.56 9.18 6.08
CA ASN A 17 -9.90 8.60 5.92
C ASN A 17 -10.90 9.56 5.28
N GLN A 18 -10.80 10.87 5.57
CA GLN A 18 -11.68 11.90 5.02
C GLN A 18 -11.60 12.06 3.50
N ASN A 19 -10.55 11.51 2.86
CA ASN A 19 -10.38 11.55 1.41
C ASN A 19 -10.82 10.24 0.73
N ILE A 20 -11.27 9.24 1.50
CA ILE A 20 -11.58 7.89 1.00
C ILE A 20 -13.09 7.68 1.06
N ASP A 21 -13.72 7.71 -0.13
CA ASP A 21 -15.12 7.34 -0.28
C ASP A 21 -15.26 5.81 -0.34
N ARG A 22 -16.17 5.26 0.47
CA ARG A 22 -16.48 3.82 0.54
C ARG A 22 -17.45 3.43 -0.58
N THR A 23 -16.98 3.54 -1.82
CA THR A 23 -17.71 3.12 -3.03
C THR A 23 -16.79 2.35 -3.97
N GLU A 24 -17.35 1.68 -4.98
CA GLU A 24 -16.61 0.91 -5.99
C GLU A 24 -15.66 1.79 -6.81
N SER A 25 -15.93 3.09 -6.89
CA SER A 25 -15.07 4.07 -7.55
C SER A 25 -13.67 4.13 -6.94
N LEU A 26 -13.50 3.65 -5.70
CA LEU A 26 -12.21 3.51 -5.02
C LEU A 26 -11.20 2.73 -5.86
N ALA A 27 -11.63 1.65 -6.51
CA ALA A 27 -10.78 0.82 -7.36
C ALA A 27 -10.27 1.55 -8.61
N LEU A 28 -10.96 2.62 -9.03
CA LEU A 28 -10.58 3.48 -10.15
C LEU A 28 -9.71 4.67 -9.74
N GLY A 29 -9.40 4.82 -8.45
CA GLY A 29 -8.59 5.92 -7.93
C GLY A 29 -9.35 7.24 -7.82
N SER A 30 -10.63 7.21 -7.41
CA SER A 30 -11.40 8.42 -7.09
C SER A 30 -10.86 9.26 -5.91
N PRO A 31 -10.18 8.70 -4.89
CA PRO A 31 -9.58 9.51 -3.83
C PRO A 31 -8.50 10.47 -4.33
N SER A 32 -8.45 11.64 -3.72
CA SER A 32 -7.40 12.64 -4.01
C SER A 32 -6.32 12.62 -2.92
N PHE A 33 -5.07 12.45 -3.34
CA PHE A 33 -3.91 12.46 -2.44
C PHE A 33 -2.81 13.40 -2.94
N THR A 34 -2.04 13.94 -2.01
CA THR A 34 -0.84 14.72 -2.33
C THR A 34 0.27 13.82 -2.86
N PRO A 35 1.21 14.35 -3.68
CA PRO A 35 2.39 13.59 -4.10
C PRO A 35 3.20 13.03 -2.91
N MET A 36 3.26 13.76 -1.79
CA MET A 36 3.97 13.31 -0.58
C MET A 36 3.30 12.11 0.07
N GLN A 37 1.96 12.10 0.14
CA GLN A 37 1.21 10.94 0.65
C GLN A 37 1.38 9.73 -0.27
N MET A 38 1.35 9.93 -1.59
CA MET A 38 1.61 8.85 -2.55
C MET A 38 3.02 8.28 -2.40
N ALA A 39 4.03 9.14 -2.28
CA ALA A 39 5.41 8.71 -2.05
C ALA A 39 5.56 7.92 -0.73
N ARG A 40 4.92 8.40 0.35
CA ARG A 40 4.88 7.71 1.64
C ARG A 40 4.22 6.33 1.53
N GLY A 41 3.08 6.24 0.84
CA GLY A 41 2.38 4.97 0.62
C GLY A 41 3.20 3.99 -0.22
N PHE A 42 3.85 4.47 -1.29
CA PHE A 42 4.72 3.62 -2.10
C PHE A 42 5.99 3.17 -1.36
N ALA A 43 6.51 3.98 -0.44
CA ALA A 43 7.66 3.63 0.38
C ALA A 43 7.40 2.37 1.23
N VAL A 44 6.16 2.13 1.67
CA VAL A 44 5.77 0.91 2.40
C VAL A 44 6.10 -0.35 1.59
N MET A 45 5.87 -0.34 0.28
CA MET A 45 6.20 -1.48 -0.58
C MET A 45 7.72 -1.58 -0.83
N ALA A 46 8.39 -0.43 -0.97
CA ALA A 46 9.82 -0.36 -1.22
C ALA A 46 10.68 -0.84 -0.03
N ASN A 47 10.23 -0.59 1.19
CA ASN A 47 11.04 -0.77 2.40
C ASN A 47 10.67 -2.03 3.22
N GLY A 48 9.92 -2.96 2.63
CA GLY A 48 9.57 -4.23 3.28
C GLY A 48 8.35 -4.17 4.21
N GLY A 49 7.53 -3.11 4.13
CA GLY A 49 6.22 -3.03 4.79
C GLY A 49 6.08 -1.95 5.86
N TYR A 50 7.04 -1.03 5.98
CA TYR A 50 7.14 -0.08 7.08
C TYR A 50 6.60 1.31 6.69
N LEU A 51 5.74 1.88 7.53
CA LEU A 51 5.18 3.21 7.32
C LEU A 51 6.09 4.29 7.89
N ILE A 52 7.03 4.77 7.09
CA ILE A 52 7.94 5.86 7.47
C ILE A 52 7.21 7.22 7.51
N GLU A 53 7.79 8.16 8.26
CA GLU A 53 7.33 9.55 8.28
C GLU A 53 8.28 10.41 7.45
N PRO A 54 7.80 11.05 6.36
CA PRO A 54 8.60 11.99 5.60
C PRO A 54 8.99 13.19 6.48
N TYR A 55 10.27 13.52 6.48
CA TYR A 55 10.82 14.68 7.18
C TYR A 55 11.84 15.37 6.27
N PHE A 56 12.06 16.67 6.49
CA PHE A 56 12.97 17.47 5.65
C PHE A 56 14.11 18.13 6.45
N ILE A 57 13.93 18.35 7.75
CA ILE A 57 14.94 18.94 8.62
C ILE A 57 15.79 17.83 9.21
N GLN A 58 17.05 17.72 8.80
CA GLN A 58 17.98 16.77 9.41
C GLN A 58 18.64 17.35 10.66
N ARG A 59 19.05 18.61 10.59
CA ARG A 59 19.82 19.29 11.64
C ARG A 59 19.55 20.79 11.61
N ILE A 60 19.54 21.44 12.76
CA ILE A 60 19.53 22.90 12.87
C ILE A 60 20.76 23.31 13.66
N GLU A 61 21.48 24.31 13.17
CA GLU A 61 22.66 24.89 13.79
C GLU A 61 22.45 26.39 14.07
N ASN A 62 23.09 26.91 15.10
CA ASN A 62 23.15 28.35 15.36
C ASN A 62 24.26 29.03 14.51
N ALA A 63 24.41 30.34 14.64
CA ALA A 63 25.41 31.11 13.89
C ALA A 63 26.87 30.73 14.24
N ASP A 64 27.09 30.15 15.41
CA ASP A 64 28.40 29.71 15.89
C ASP A 64 28.73 28.26 15.46
N GLY A 65 27.81 27.59 14.75
CA GLY A 65 27.96 26.21 14.27
C GLY A 65 27.60 25.13 15.30
N GLU A 66 26.98 25.51 16.42
CA GLU A 66 26.49 24.57 17.43
C GLU A 66 25.15 23.96 17.00
N VAL A 67 25.04 22.63 17.09
CA VAL A 67 23.84 21.88 16.73
C VAL A 67 22.78 22.01 17.81
N ILE A 68 21.66 22.64 17.48
CA ILE A 68 20.52 22.85 18.40
C ILE A 68 19.41 21.79 18.23
N PHE A 69 19.40 21.09 17.10
CA PHE A 69 18.43 20.04 16.82
C PHE A 69 19.02 19.03 15.84
N THR A 70 18.74 17.74 16.07
CA THR A 70 18.99 16.66 15.12
C THR A 70 17.74 15.79 15.05
N ALA A 71 17.29 15.46 13.85
CA ALA A 71 16.13 14.58 13.66
C ALA A 71 16.49 13.12 13.95
N GLU A 72 15.63 12.45 14.71
CA GLU A 72 15.71 11.02 15.03
C GLU A 72 14.49 10.30 14.43
N PRO A 73 14.45 10.10 13.10
CA PRO A 73 13.30 9.49 12.45
C PRO A 73 13.26 7.99 12.72
N LYS A 74 12.04 7.45 12.75
CA LYS A 74 11.84 6.00 12.77
C LYS A 74 12.22 5.38 11.41
N VAL A 75 13.02 4.33 11.44
CA VAL A 75 13.58 3.69 10.23
C VAL A 75 12.88 2.38 9.89
N ALA A 76 12.87 2.00 8.61
CA ALA A 76 12.43 0.67 8.19
C ALA A 76 13.54 -0.36 8.46
N CYS A 77 13.16 -1.62 8.69
CA CYS A 77 14.11 -2.73 8.78
C CYS A 77 13.63 -3.93 7.95
N PRO A 78 13.94 -3.97 6.64
CA PRO A 78 13.52 -5.07 5.77
C PRO A 78 14.06 -6.44 6.20
N GLU A 79 15.26 -6.47 6.79
CA GLU A 79 15.95 -7.69 7.23
C GLU A 79 15.51 -8.17 8.62
N CYS A 80 14.70 -7.39 9.34
CA CYS A 80 14.23 -7.75 10.68
C CYS A 80 13.03 -8.71 10.57
N THR A 81 13.21 -9.98 10.96
CA THR A 81 12.15 -11.00 10.92
C THR A 81 11.23 -10.99 12.14
N ASP A 82 11.64 -10.36 13.24
CA ASP A 82 10.95 -10.45 14.54
C ASP A 82 9.96 -9.30 14.80
N ILE A 83 9.79 -8.38 13.85
CA ILE A 83 8.88 -7.23 13.99
C ILE A 83 7.51 -7.61 13.39
N PRO A 84 6.46 -7.82 14.20
CA PRO A 84 5.15 -8.21 13.68
C PRO A 84 4.43 -7.03 13.02
N VAL A 85 3.45 -7.35 12.17
CA VAL A 85 2.54 -6.36 11.59
C VAL A 85 1.58 -5.86 12.69
N ILE A 86 1.48 -4.54 12.85
CA ILE A 86 0.72 -3.92 13.96
C ILE A 86 -0.79 -4.18 13.89
N TYR A 87 -1.32 -4.53 12.73
CA TYR A 87 -2.73 -4.82 12.50
C TYR A 87 -3.09 -6.30 12.68
N GLY A 88 -2.11 -7.13 13.08
CA GLY A 88 -2.26 -8.57 13.15
C GLY A 88 -2.36 -9.24 11.76
N ASP A 89 -2.52 -10.57 11.79
CA ASP A 89 -2.75 -11.34 10.57
C ASP A 89 -4.19 -11.14 10.09
N THR A 90 -4.35 -10.83 8.81
CA THR A 90 -5.68 -10.86 8.19
C THR A 90 -6.17 -12.29 8.21
N THR A 91 -7.32 -12.55 8.82
CA THR A 91 -8.01 -13.84 8.69
C THR A 91 -8.19 -14.13 7.20
N ARG A 92 -7.56 -15.19 6.68
CA ARG A 92 -7.61 -15.55 5.26
C ARG A 92 -9.06 -15.52 4.79
N SER A 93 -9.42 -14.53 3.99
CA SER A 93 -10.67 -14.56 3.25
C SER A 93 -10.54 -15.72 2.26
N ILE A 94 -11.31 -16.77 2.55
CA ILE A 94 -11.72 -17.91 1.71
C ILE A 94 -10.91 -18.06 0.41
N ALA A 95 -10.11 -19.13 0.39
CA ALA A 95 -9.47 -19.78 -0.74
C ALA A 95 -9.69 -19.12 -2.12
N LEU A 96 -8.58 -18.72 -2.75
CA LEU A 96 -8.44 -18.70 -4.20
C LEU A 96 -8.59 -20.14 -4.72
N SER A 97 -9.80 -20.69 -4.69
CA SER A 97 -10.17 -21.86 -5.48
C SER A 97 -10.67 -21.36 -6.83
N ASP A 98 -10.20 -21.99 -7.91
CA ASP A 98 -10.55 -21.66 -9.30
C ASP A 98 -12.06 -21.62 -9.59
N ASP A 99 -12.89 -22.16 -8.69
CA ASP A 99 -14.35 -22.11 -8.74
C ASP A 99 -14.96 -20.69 -8.67
N TYR A 100 -14.20 -19.65 -8.25
CA TYR A 100 -14.71 -18.27 -8.11
C TYR A 100 -14.31 -17.31 -9.24
N MET A 101 -13.71 -17.81 -10.33
CA MET A 101 -13.61 -17.02 -11.57
C MET A 101 -15.00 -16.95 -12.24
N GLU A 102 -15.84 -16.03 -11.79
CA GLU A 102 -17.16 -15.80 -12.38
C GLU A 102 -17.03 -15.41 -13.87
N ASN A 103 -17.65 -16.23 -14.73
CA ASN A 103 -17.99 -15.84 -16.08
C ASN A 103 -18.89 -14.59 -16.04
N VAL A 104 -18.57 -13.62 -16.89
CA VAL A 104 -19.27 -12.33 -17.06
C VAL A 104 -20.78 -12.45 -16.80
N ALA A 105 -21.27 -11.70 -15.82
CA ALA A 105 -22.66 -11.68 -15.36
C ALA A 105 -23.66 -11.58 -16.54
N GLN A 106 -24.49 -12.62 -16.69
CA GLN A 106 -25.79 -12.50 -17.36
C GLN A 106 -26.84 -12.20 -16.30
N SER A 107 -27.61 -11.13 -16.46
CA SER A 107 -28.67 -10.80 -15.51
C SER A 107 -29.74 -11.90 -15.53
N GLN A 108 -29.93 -12.58 -14.42
CA GLN A 108 -31.15 -13.35 -14.14
C GLN A 108 -31.75 -12.89 -12.82
N GLN A 109 -33.08 -13.00 -12.78
CA GLN A 109 -33.99 -12.28 -11.89
C GLN A 109 -33.86 -12.69 -10.41
N ALA A 110 -34.23 -11.74 -9.55
CA ALA A 110 -34.16 -11.79 -8.09
C ALA A 110 -34.85 -13.02 -7.47
N GLN A 111 -34.18 -13.63 -6.49
CA GLN A 111 -34.76 -14.54 -5.51
C GLN A 111 -34.56 -14.00 -4.08
N PRO A 112 -35.44 -14.37 -3.12
CA PRO A 112 -35.61 -13.65 -1.85
C PRO A 112 -34.53 -13.97 -0.82
N ALA A 113 -34.22 -12.98 0.01
CA ALA A 113 -33.20 -13.00 1.04
C ALA A 113 -33.42 -14.07 2.11
N GLU A 114 -32.43 -14.95 2.30
CA GLU A 114 -32.25 -15.71 3.54
C GLU A 114 -31.40 -14.88 4.51
N THR A 115 -31.91 -14.75 5.73
CA THR A 115 -31.34 -14.02 6.87
C THR A 115 -29.88 -14.41 7.16
N ALA A 116 -28.99 -13.42 7.12
CA ALA A 116 -27.60 -13.57 7.52
C ALA A 116 -27.46 -13.75 9.05
N PRO A 117 -26.59 -14.64 9.54
CA PRO A 117 -26.31 -14.76 10.97
C PRO A 117 -25.44 -13.58 11.44
N ASP A 118 -25.79 -13.02 12.59
CA ASP A 118 -25.02 -11.98 13.27
C ASP A 118 -23.62 -12.48 13.62
N ILE A 119 -22.59 -11.78 13.13
CA ILE A 119 -21.19 -12.01 13.49
C ILE A 119 -20.86 -11.02 14.61
N GLU A 120 -20.77 -11.52 15.83
CA GLU A 120 -20.30 -10.75 16.98
C GLU A 120 -18.78 -10.57 16.86
N LEU A 121 -18.35 -9.32 16.68
CA LEU A 121 -16.94 -8.94 16.52
C LEU A 121 -16.22 -9.06 17.87
N GLU A 122 -15.57 -10.19 18.12
CA GLU A 122 -14.66 -10.32 19.24
C GLU A 122 -13.38 -9.52 18.95
N GLN A 123 -13.23 -8.40 19.66
CA GLN A 123 -12.08 -7.51 19.53
C GLN A 123 -10.83 -8.23 20.01
N ALA A 124 -9.89 -8.47 19.09
CA ALA A 124 -8.55 -8.89 19.46
C ALA A 124 -7.95 -7.84 20.42
N PRO A 125 -7.42 -8.24 21.60
CA PRO A 125 -6.86 -7.29 22.53
C PRO A 125 -5.67 -6.60 21.87
N LEU A 126 -5.72 -5.27 21.86
CA LEU A 126 -4.60 -4.41 21.50
C LEU A 126 -3.48 -4.74 22.49
N ALA A 127 -2.54 -5.60 22.08
CA ALA A 127 -1.46 -6.03 22.95
C ALA A 127 -0.56 -4.82 23.26
N GLU A 128 -0.80 -4.23 24.44
CA GLU A 128 0.07 -3.26 25.08
C GLU A 128 1.45 -3.89 25.31
N THR A 129 2.43 -3.44 24.54
CA THR A 129 3.84 -3.30 24.95
C THR A 129 4.61 -2.60 23.84
N VAL A 130 4.31 -1.31 23.61
CA VAL A 130 5.19 -0.47 22.79
C VAL A 130 6.40 -0.12 23.64
N LYS A 131 7.39 -1.01 23.69
CA LYS A 131 8.77 -0.55 23.86
C LYS A 131 9.01 0.47 22.75
N GLU A 132 9.51 1.64 23.11
CA GLU A 132 9.82 2.72 22.17
C GLU A 132 10.86 2.20 21.18
N SER A 133 10.37 1.72 20.05
CA SER A 133 11.16 1.07 19.01
C SER A 133 11.72 2.13 18.08
N PRO A 134 13.01 2.06 17.69
CA PRO A 134 13.57 2.95 16.68
C PRO A 134 12.99 2.69 15.29
N TYR A 135 12.19 1.62 15.13
CA TYR A 135 11.62 1.22 13.87
C TYR A 135 10.27 1.88 13.61
N ALA A 136 10.02 2.14 12.33
CA ALA A 136 8.72 2.59 11.86
C ALA A 136 7.66 1.49 12.10
N PRO A 137 6.37 1.83 12.17
CA PRO A 137 5.32 0.83 12.29
C PRO A 137 5.30 -0.12 11.06
N HIS A 138 5.30 -1.43 11.29
CA HIS A 138 5.18 -2.45 10.25
C HIS A 138 3.70 -2.65 9.93
N VAL A 139 3.24 -2.18 8.76
CA VAL A 139 1.81 -2.04 8.44
C VAL A 139 1.28 -3.10 7.47
N ILE A 140 2.16 -3.68 6.65
CA ILE A 140 1.90 -4.85 5.81
C ILE A 140 3.06 -5.83 5.98
N SER A 141 2.82 -7.13 5.85
CA SER A 141 3.90 -8.12 5.99
C SER A 141 4.95 -8.00 4.89
N THR A 142 6.22 -8.24 5.19
CA THR A 142 7.33 -8.25 4.22
C THR A 142 7.08 -9.18 3.01
N PRO A 143 6.54 -10.41 3.16
CA PRO A 143 6.20 -11.24 2.00
C PRO A 143 5.16 -10.59 1.08
N LEU A 144 4.15 -9.91 1.63
CA LEU A 144 3.16 -9.18 0.83
C LEU A 144 3.81 -7.99 0.12
N ALA A 145 4.68 -7.24 0.79
CA ALA A 145 5.43 -6.14 0.17
C ALA A 145 6.28 -6.64 -1.01
N PHE A 146 6.94 -7.79 -0.87
CA PHE A 146 7.70 -8.43 -1.94
C PHE A 146 6.82 -8.81 -3.14
N LEU A 147 5.66 -9.43 -2.92
CA LEU A 147 4.72 -9.77 -3.99
C LEU A 147 4.20 -8.52 -4.73
N MET A 148 3.91 -7.45 -3.98
CA MET A 148 3.50 -6.18 -4.58
C MET A 148 4.63 -5.55 -5.40
N HIS A 149 5.88 -5.61 -4.91
CA HIS A 149 7.04 -5.15 -5.65
C HIS A 149 7.22 -5.91 -6.96
N ASP A 150 7.13 -7.25 -6.94
CA ASP A 150 7.27 -8.06 -8.14
C ASP A 150 6.17 -7.74 -9.18
N ALA A 151 4.91 -7.59 -8.73
CA ALA A 151 3.81 -7.15 -9.60
C ALA A 151 4.02 -5.72 -10.17
N LEU A 152 4.61 -4.81 -9.40
CA LEU A 152 4.93 -3.45 -9.87
C LEU A 152 6.14 -3.42 -10.80
N ARG A 153 7.08 -4.34 -10.64
CA ARG A 153 8.18 -4.56 -11.57
C ARG A 153 7.66 -5.08 -12.90
N THR A 154 6.75 -6.06 -12.91
CA THR A 154 6.16 -6.59 -14.15
C THR A 154 5.31 -5.54 -14.89
N ASN A 155 4.72 -4.56 -14.20
CA ASN A 155 4.10 -3.41 -14.86
C ASN A 155 5.08 -2.53 -15.66
N LEU A 156 6.38 -2.62 -15.37
CA LEU A 156 7.43 -2.01 -16.18
C LEU A 156 7.93 -3.01 -17.24
N VAL A 157 8.38 -4.20 -16.82
CA VAL A 157 9.09 -5.15 -17.72
C VAL A 157 8.18 -5.94 -18.65
N GLY A 158 6.93 -6.15 -18.26
CA GLY A 158 6.05 -7.12 -18.90
C GLY A 158 6.49 -8.56 -18.70
N GLU A 159 5.85 -9.46 -19.43
CA GLU A 159 6.13 -10.90 -19.44
C GLU A 159 6.21 -11.39 -20.90
N PRO A 160 6.72 -12.60 -21.17
CA PRO A 160 6.72 -13.13 -22.54
C PRO A 160 5.33 -13.05 -23.20
N GLY A 161 5.19 -12.24 -24.24
CA GLY A 161 3.92 -12.03 -24.95
C GLY A 161 3.13 -10.78 -24.56
N TRP A 162 3.56 -10.02 -23.53
CA TRP A 162 2.92 -8.77 -23.12
C TRP A 162 3.91 -7.75 -22.54
N SER A 163 3.74 -6.47 -22.86
CA SER A 163 4.55 -5.39 -22.28
C SER A 163 3.76 -4.56 -21.28
N GLY A 164 4.37 -4.29 -20.12
CA GLY A 164 3.78 -3.43 -19.10
C GLY A 164 3.58 -1.99 -19.54
N THR A 165 2.68 -1.27 -18.87
CA THR A 165 2.34 0.12 -19.22
C THR A 165 3.52 1.09 -19.04
N GLY A 166 4.47 0.75 -18.17
CA GLY A 166 5.68 1.54 -17.91
C GLY A 166 6.91 1.10 -18.69
N TRP A 167 6.79 0.28 -19.74
CA TRP A 167 7.90 -0.30 -20.50
C TRP A 167 8.95 0.70 -20.98
N ARG A 168 8.56 1.96 -21.21
CA ARG A 168 9.49 3.04 -21.62
C ARG A 168 10.57 3.30 -20.57
N ALA A 169 10.28 3.12 -19.27
CA ALA A 169 11.25 3.33 -18.20
C ALA A 169 12.47 2.40 -18.34
N LEU A 170 12.29 1.19 -18.86
CA LEU A 170 13.38 0.21 -18.99
C LEU A 170 14.32 0.50 -20.14
N ARG A 171 13.80 1.06 -21.24
CA ARG A 171 14.60 1.49 -22.37
C ARG A 171 15.68 2.48 -21.92
N ASP A 172 15.30 3.38 -21.03
CA ASP A 172 16.14 4.50 -20.62
C ASP A 172 16.99 4.16 -19.39
N LEU A 173 16.43 3.46 -18.39
CA LEU A 173 17.12 3.15 -17.13
C LEU A 173 17.96 1.86 -17.14
N LYS A 174 17.61 0.87 -17.97
CA LYS A 174 18.32 -0.43 -18.09
C LYS A 174 18.54 -1.15 -16.74
N ARG A 175 17.60 -1.04 -15.82
CA ARG A 175 17.61 -1.64 -14.48
C ARG A 175 16.48 -2.64 -14.31
N GLN A 176 16.65 -3.62 -13.42
CA GLN A 176 15.64 -4.65 -13.13
C GLN A 176 15.07 -4.59 -11.71
N ASP A 177 15.65 -3.76 -10.86
CA ASP A 177 15.33 -3.55 -9.45
C ASP A 177 14.36 -2.36 -9.24
N ILE A 178 13.63 -1.99 -10.30
CA ILE A 178 12.67 -0.89 -10.29
C ILE A 178 11.25 -1.42 -10.42
N GLY A 179 10.33 -0.81 -9.68
CA GLY A 179 8.90 -1.06 -9.75
C GLY A 179 8.15 0.25 -9.92
N GLY A 180 7.00 0.21 -10.62
CA GLY A 180 6.19 1.41 -10.76
C GLY A 180 4.83 1.20 -11.40
N LYS A 181 3.99 2.21 -11.27
CA LYS A 181 2.64 2.23 -11.81
C LYS A 181 2.35 3.57 -12.49
N THR A 182 1.77 3.48 -13.68
CA THR A 182 1.17 4.63 -14.37
C THR A 182 -0.25 4.86 -13.86
N GLY A 183 -0.63 6.12 -13.67
CA GLY A 183 -1.99 6.55 -13.31
C GLY A 183 -2.50 7.59 -14.30
N THR A 184 -3.76 7.49 -14.68
CA THR A 184 -4.45 8.45 -15.55
C THR A 184 -5.85 8.66 -15.01
N THR A 185 -6.28 9.91 -14.86
CA THR A 185 -7.66 10.20 -14.44
C THR A 185 -8.60 10.26 -15.65
N ASN A 186 -9.90 10.18 -15.37
CA ASN A 186 -10.91 10.30 -16.41
C ASN A 186 -10.75 11.63 -17.17
N SER A 187 -10.98 11.60 -18.49
CA SER A 187 -10.77 12.74 -19.39
C SER A 187 -9.34 13.31 -19.40
N SER A 188 -8.34 12.53 -18.97
CA SER A 188 -6.92 12.89 -18.99
C SER A 188 -6.60 14.19 -18.26
N LYS A 189 -7.32 14.49 -17.18
CA LYS A 189 -7.09 15.72 -16.39
C LYS A 189 -5.77 15.69 -15.65
N ASP A 190 -5.34 14.50 -15.23
CA ASP A 190 -4.10 14.27 -14.50
C ASP A 190 -3.39 13.02 -15.03
N ALA A 191 -2.06 13.10 -15.06
CA ALA A 191 -1.17 12.00 -15.41
C ALA A 191 -0.17 11.79 -14.28
N TRP A 192 -0.06 10.55 -13.82
CA TRP A 192 0.77 10.16 -12.68
C TRP A 192 1.73 9.04 -13.05
N PHE A 193 2.90 9.09 -12.44
CA PHE A 193 3.80 7.95 -12.34
C PHE A 193 4.31 7.86 -10.91
N SER A 194 4.15 6.70 -10.29
CA SER A 194 4.68 6.41 -8.96
C SER A 194 5.54 5.17 -9.06
N GLY A 195 6.79 5.27 -8.62
CA GLY A 195 7.76 4.18 -8.70
C GLY A 195 8.89 4.34 -7.71
N TYR A 196 9.63 3.27 -7.51
CA TYR A 196 10.74 3.16 -6.57
C TYR A 196 11.72 2.08 -7.06
N TRP A 197 12.82 1.94 -6.32
CA TRP A 197 13.78 0.86 -6.48
C TRP A 197 13.97 0.14 -5.14
N CYS A 198 14.36 -1.13 -5.19
CA CYS A 198 14.73 -1.95 -4.03
C CYS A 198 16.18 -2.41 -4.14
#